data_AF-A0A7C5B9H5-F1
#
_entry.id   AF-A0A7C5B9H5-F1
#
_cell.length_a   1.000
_cell.length_b   1.000
_cell.length_c   1.000
_cell.angle_alpha   90.00
_cell.angle_beta   90.00
_cell.angle_gamma   90.00
#
_symmetry.space_group_name_H-M   'P 1'
#
loop_
_entity.id
_entity.type
_entity.pdbx_description
1 polymer ?
#
loop_
_entity_poly.entity_id
_entity_poly.type
_entity_poly.pdbx_seq_one_letter_code
_entity_poly.pdbx_strand_id
1 'polypeptide(L)' 'MGIKDVGTKISNKLDITCDKCGKLMKPGGGVKKTIDGKEYQFCSDKCAGSFDPKKDKVK' A
#
# COMPACT_ATOMS: atom_id res chain seq x y z
N MET A 1 43.21 -7.03 -5.25
CA MET A 1 42.12 -6.49 -6.09
C MET A 1 40.79 -6.91 -5.48
N GLY A 2 39.90 -5.94 -5.26
CA GLY A 2 38.93 -5.90 -4.17
C GLY A 2 37.80 -6.93 -4.16
N ILE A 3 37.39 -7.26 -2.94
CA ILE A 3 36.05 -7.75 -2.62
C ILE A 3 35.03 -6.79 -3.24
N LYS A 4 34.09 -7.34 -4.01
CA LYS A 4 32.92 -6.59 -4.45
C LYS A 4 31.78 -7.09 -3.60
N ASP A 5 31.55 -6.38 -2.50
CA ASP A 5 30.30 -6.40 -1.74
C ASP A 5 29.15 -6.15 -2.71
N VAL A 6 28.57 -7.22 -3.27
CA VAL A 6 27.39 -7.09 -4.12
C VAL A 6 26.24 -6.80 -3.18
N GLY A 7 25.88 -5.52 -3.20
CA GLY A 7 25.17 -4.86 -2.13
C GLY A 7 23.81 -5.47 -1.80
N THR A 8 23.54 -5.45 -0.50
CA THR A 8 22.23 -5.27 0.10
C THR A 8 21.46 -4.17 -0.65
N LYS A 9 20.68 -4.56 -1.68
CA LYS A 9 19.51 -3.80 -2.13
C LYS A 9 18.28 -4.64 -1.90
N ILE A 10 17.94 -4.80 -0.61
CA ILE A 10 16.54 -4.94 -0.22
C ILE A 10 15.93 -3.55 -0.50
N SER A 11 15.71 -3.23 -1.77
CA SER A 11 14.89 -2.09 -2.13
C SER A 11 13.49 -2.49 -1.73
N ASN A 12 13.14 -2.08 -0.52
CA ASN A 12 11.87 -2.19 0.17
C ASN A 12 10.76 -1.58 -0.68
N LYS A 13 10.47 -2.18 -1.84
CA LYS A 13 9.31 -1.91 -2.66
C LYS A 13 8.20 -2.68 -1.98
N LEU A 14 7.75 -2.15 -0.85
CA LEU A 14 6.43 -2.50 -0.36
C LEU A 14 5.52 -2.04 -1.50
N ASP A 15 5.12 -2.99 -2.34
CA ASP A 15 4.14 -2.81 -3.41
C ASP A 15 2.81 -2.52 -2.73
N ILE A 16 2.69 -1.32 -2.15
CA ILE A 16 1.49 -0.91 -1.46
C ILE A 16 0.43 -0.74 -2.54
N THR A 17 -0.50 -1.68 -2.60
CA THR A 17 -1.64 -1.64 -3.50
C THR A 17 -2.85 -1.04 -2.80
N CYS A 18 -3.66 -0.31 -3.54
CA CYS A 18 -4.91 0.26 -3.03
C CYS A 18 -5.91 -0.85 -2.72
N ASP A 19 -6.37 -0.93 -1.48
CA ASP A 19 -7.40 -1.90 -1.06
C ASP A 19 -8.69 -1.77 -1.87
N LYS A 20 -9.02 -0.55 -2.33
CA LYS A 20 -10.23 -0.32 -3.11
C LYS A 20 -10.12 -0.66 -4.60
N CYS A 21 -8.97 -0.39 -5.23
CA CYS A 21 -8.84 -0.49 -6.69
C CYS A 21 -7.73 -1.42 -7.17
N GLY A 22 -6.98 -2.04 -6.25
CA GLY A 22 -5.88 -2.96 -6.53
C GLY A 22 -4.67 -2.32 -7.22
N LYS A 23 -4.67 -1.00 -7.46
CA LYS A 23 -3.58 -0.32 -8.17
C LYS A 23 -2.38 -0.08 -7.26
N LEU A 24 -1.18 -0.22 -7.82
CA LEU A 24 0.09 0.12 -7.18
C LEU A 24 0.12 1.60 -6.82
N MET A 25 0.41 1.88 -5.55
CA MET A 25 0.65 3.23 -5.07
C MET A 25 2.11 3.64 -5.29
N LYS A 26 2.32 4.96 -5.37
CA LYS A 26 3.67 5.50 -5.42
C LYS A 26 4.31 5.36 -4.03
N PRO A 27 5.61 5.02 -3.95
CA PRO A 27 6.33 5.08 -2.69
C PRO A 27 6.27 6.50 -2.13
N GLY A 28 5.79 6.65 -0.89
CA GLY A 28 5.61 7.94 -0.22
C GLY A 28 4.25 8.63 -0.46
N GLY A 29 3.35 8.04 -1.25
CA GLY A 29 2.05 8.62 -1.57
C GLY A 29 0.91 7.60 -1.47
N GLY A 30 0.26 7.56 -0.32
CA GLY A 30 -0.94 6.77 -0.07
C GLY A 30 -1.68 7.28 1.17
N VAL A 31 -3.01 7.23 1.11
CA VAL A 31 -3.88 7.58 2.23
C VAL A 31 -4.07 6.34 3.08
N LYS A 32 -3.71 6.41 4.36
CA LYS A 32 -3.96 5.35 5.35
C LYS A 32 -5.22 5.69 6.12
N LYS A 33 -6.10 4.71 6.29
CA LYS A 33 -7.33 4.87 7.07
C LYS A 33 -7.57 3.63 7.90
N THR A 34 -7.74 3.83 9.19
CA THR A 34 -8.10 2.75 10.11
C THR A 34 -9.61 2.64 10.18
N ILE A 35 -10.16 1.46 9.86
CA ILE A 35 -11.58 1.19 9.93
C ILE A 35 -11.78 -0.14 10.63
N ASP A 36 -12.59 -0.18 11.69
CA ASP A 36 -12.88 -1.41 12.45
C ASP A 36 -11.59 -2.06 13.04
N GLY A 37 -10.61 -1.24 13.41
CA GLY A 37 -9.31 -1.70 13.92
C GLY A 37 -8.34 -2.26 12.86
N LYS A 38 -8.72 -2.26 11.58
CA LYS A 38 -7.83 -2.63 10.46
C LYS A 38 -7.32 -1.38 9.75
N GLU A 39 -6.01 -1.30 9.52
CA GLU A 39 -5.41 -0.29 8.64
C GLU A 39 -5.61 -0.69 7.18
N TYR A 40 -6.21 0.22 6.42
CA TYR A 40 -6.35 0.10 4.97
C TYR A 40 -5.58 1.20 4.29
N GLN A 41 -5.07 0.91 3.09
CA GLN A 41 -4.26 1.86 2.36
C GLN A 41 -4.82 2.12 0.95
N PHE A 42 -4.86 3.39 0.57
CA PHE A 42 -5.53 3.84 -0.63
C PHE A 42 -4.64 4.74 -1.47
N CYS A 43 -4.75 4.63 -2.79
CA CYS A 43 -3.98 5.46 -3.71
C CYS A 43 -4.41 6.94 -3.73
N SER A 44 -5.58 7.28 -3.17
CA SER A 44 -6.13 8.64 -3.16
C SER A 44 -7.24 8.78 -2.12
N ASP A 45 -7.52 10.01 -1.67
CA ASP A 45 -8.62 10.32 -0.75
C ASP A 45 -9.99 9.91 -1.28
N LYS A 46 -10.22 10.02 -2.60
CA LYS A 46 -11.44 9.48 -3.23
C LYS A 46 -11.59 7.98 -3.00
N CYS A 47 -10.49 7.23 -3.06
CA CYS A 47 -10.55 5.80 -2.79
C CYS A 47 -10.81 5.53 -1.31
N ALA A 48 -10.16 6.24 -0.40
CA ALA A 48 -10.37 6.12 1.04
C ALA A 48 -11.77 6.56 1.51
N GLY A 49 -12.37 7.56 0.84
CA GLY A 49 -13.69 8.10 1.15
C GLY A 49 -14.83 7.24 0.62
N SER A 50 -14.66 6.63 -0.55
CA SER A 50 -15.64 5.68 -1.11
C SER A 50 -15.42 4.23 -0.69
N PHE A 51 -14.38 3.94 0.09
CA PHE A 51 -14.13 2.59 0.61
C PHE A 51 -14.99 2.34 1.85
N ASP A 52 -15.80 1.29 1.80
CA ASP A 52 -16.65 0.86 2.90
C ASP A 52 -16.39 -0.62 3.17
N PRO A 53 -15.65 -0.97 4.25
CA PRO A 53 -15.28 -2.35 4.51
C PRO A 53 -16.47 -3.22 4.98
N LYS A 54 -17.66 -2.66 5.23
CA LYS A 54 -18.86 -3.47 5.46
C LYS A 54 -19.47 -3.94 4.15
N LYS A 55 -19.33 -3.14 3.08
CA LYS A 55 -19.78 -3.47 1.72
C LYS A 55 -18.73 -4.20 0.89
N ASP A 56 -17.46 -3.92 1.14
CA ASP A 56 -16.32 -4.47 0.39
C ASP A 56 -15.75 -5.77 1.02
N LYS A 57 -16.32 -6.24 2.15
CA LYS A 57 -15.96 -7.50 2.85
C LYS A 57 -16.35 -8.79 2.09
N VAL A 58 -16.51 -8.74 0.78
CA VAL A 58 -16.80 -9.90 -0.07
C VAL A 58 -15.55 -10.25 -0.86
N LYS A 59 -14.61 -10.93 -0.22
CA LYS A 59 -13.65 -11.81 -0.90
C LYS A 59 -13.13 -12.88 0.04
#